data_AF-A0A9D6EZ42-F1
#
_entry.id   AF-A0A9D6EZ42-F1
#
_cell.length_a   1.000
_cell.length_b   1.000
_cell.length_c   1.000
_cell.angle_alpha   90.00
_cell.angle_beta   90.00
_cell.angle_gamma   90.00
#
_symmetry.space_group_name_H-M   'P 1'
#
loop_
_entity.id
_entity.type
_entity.pdbx_description
1 polymer ?
#
loop_
_entity_poly.entity_id
_entity_poly.type
_entity_poly.pdbx_seq_one_letter_code
_entity_poly.pdbx_strand_id
1 'polypeptide(L)'
;MADFPEPADERGDSAESCSDVPDGAAVFPLIPDELGIHPLLLAVIHAVVFFDGSDVEVINDAAANEALNYFATYLQRLRGPDLMRIREDMDCLIAFGKQEGWPKEEMQFLQGFLKEFGVGQGKVQQDVL
;
A
#
# COMPACT_ATOMS: atom_id res chain seq x y z
N MET A 1 -18.11 38.62 46.69
CA MET A 1 -18.74 38.19 45.43
C MET A 1 -17.62 38.18 44.42
N ALA A 2 -17.04 37.02 44.13
CA ALA A 2 -15.92 36.89 43.23
C ALA A 2 -16.45 36.88 41.80
N ASP A 3 -15.94 37.80 40.98
CA ASP A 3 -16.20 37.91 39.56
C ASP A 3 -15.35 36.87 38.84
N PHE A 4 -15.95 35.73 38.51
CA PHE A 4 -15.32 34.67 37.72
C PHE A 4 -15.68 34.93 36.25
N PRO A 5 -14.71 35.18 35.35
CA PRO A 5 -14.99 35.25 33.94
C PRO A 5 -15.48 33.87 33.46
N GLU A 6 -16.64 33.84 32.81
CA GLU A 6 -17.16 32.63 32.16
C GLU A 6 -16.12 32.09 31.15
N PRO A 7 -15.92 30.76 31.05
CA PRO A 7 -15.08 30.20 30.02
C PRO A 7 -15.68 30.53 28.65
N ALA A 8 -14.88 31.15 27.80
CA ALA A 8 -15.26 31.48 26.43
C ALA A 8 -15.80 30.23 25.73
N ASP A 9 -17.05 30.33 25.29
CA ASP A 9 -17.70 29.39 24.38
C ASP A 9 -16.97 29.53 23.02
N GLU A 10 -15.85 28.83 22.85
CA GLU A 10 -15.21 28.66 21.53
C GLU A 10 -16.04 27.68 20.69
N ARG A 11 -17.25 28.11 20.33
CA ARG A 11 -17.91 27.60 19.13
C ARG A 11 -17.30 28.31 17.93
N GLY A 12 -16.70 27.57 17.02
CA GLY A 12 -16.28 28.15 15.76
C GLY A 12 -15.45 27.20 14.93
N ASP A 13 -16.13 26.23 14.34
CA ASP A 13 -15.93 25.80 12.95
C ASP A 13 -14.56 26.13 12.33
N SER A 14 -13.75 25.09 12.17
CA SER A 14 -12.96 24.91 10.96
C SER A 14 -12.70 23.41 10.82
N ALA A 15 -13.72 22.71 10.31
CA ALA A 15 -13.44 21.56 9.46
C ALA A 15 -12.73 22.09 8.21
N GLU A 16 -11.47 22.50 8.37
CA GLU A 16 -10.60 22.86 7.26
C GLU A 16 -10.20 21.56 6.59
N SER A 17 -10.99 21.20 5.59
CA SER A 17 -10.65 20.28 4.53
C SER A 17 -9.34 20.71 3.88
N CYS A 18 -8.22 20.23 4.40
CA CYS A 18 -6.97 20.12 3.66
C CYS A 18 -6.76 18.64 3.32
N SER A 19 -7.66 18.09 2.50
CA SER A 19 -7.44 16.79 1.86
C SER A 19 -6.73 16.93 0.51
N ASP A 20 -5.97 18.02 0.32
CA ASP A 20 -5.16 18.18 -0.87
C ASP A 20 -3.93 17.31 -0.69
N VAL A 21 -4.06 16.07 -1.16
CA VAL A 21 -2.92 15.19 -1.40
C VAL A 21 -1.93 15.98 -2.28
N PRO A 22 -0.66 16.08 -1.90
CA PRO A 22 0.32 16.86 -2.66
C PRO A 22 0.34 16.44 -4.13
N ASP A 23 0.51 17.42 -5.03
CA ASP A 23 0.81 17.13 -6.43
C ASP A 23 2.05 16.23 -6.50
N GLY A 24 2.01 15.23 -7.38
CA GLY A 24 3.08 14.23 -7.51
C GLY A 24 2.97 13.05 -6.55
N ALA A 25 1.98 12.99 -5.67
CA ALA A 25 1.72 11.80 -4.86
C ALA A 25 1.02 10.72 -5.69
N ALA A 26 1.58 9.50 -5.71
CA ALA A 26 0.91 8.37 -6.32
C ALA A 26 -0.26 7.89 -5.45
N VAL A 27 -1.41 7.68 -6.09
CA VAL A 27 -2.63 7.20 -5.43
C VAL A 27 -3.06 5.91 -6.10
N PHE A 28 -3.22 4.87 -5.30
CA PHE A 28 -3.85 3.62 -5.72
C PHE A 28 -5.36 3.69 -5.38
N PRO A 29 -6.26 3.27 -6.29
CA PRO A 29 -7.70 3.35 -6.06
C PRO A 29 -8.12 2.45 -4.89
N LEU A 30 -9.18 2.85 -4.19
CA LEU A 30 -9.79 2.01 -3.17
C LEU A 30 -10.41 0.77 -3.82
N ILE A 31 -10.08 -0.40 -3.29
CA ILE A 31 -10.55 -1.68 -3.80
C ILE A 31 -11.84 -2.09 -3.08
N PRO A 32 -12.91 -2.47 -3.80
CA PRO A 32 -14.17 -2.90 -3.19
C PRO A 32 -13.99 -4.12 -2.27
N ASP A 33 -14.66 -4.10 -1.11
CA ASP A 33 -14.60 -5.18 -0.11
C ASP A 33 -15.20 -6.50 -0.64
N GLU A 34 -16.13 -6.41 -1.61
CA GLU A 34 -16.80 -7.55 -2.23
C GLU A 34 -15.84 -8.45 -3.02
N LEU A 35 -14.65 -7.96 -3.38
CA LEU A 35 -13.60 -8.79 -3.99
C LEU A 35 -12.97 -9.76 -3.00
N GLY A 36 -13.14 -9.54 -1.70
CA GLY A 36 -12.66 -10.42 -0.63
C GLY A 36 -11.14 -10.53 -0.54
N ILE A 37 -10.39 -9.60 -1.14
CA ILE A 37 -8.93 -9.56 -1.08
C ILE A 37 -8.48 -9.23 0.35
N HIS A 38 -7.43 -9.89 0.84
CA HIS A 38 -6.97 -9.68 2.20
C HIS A 38 -6.59 -8.20 2.48
N PRO A 39 -7.19 -7.52 3.49
CA PRO A 39 -6.97 -6.09 3.71
C PRO A 39 -5.51 -5.69 3.95
N LEU A 40 -4.72 -6.54 4.62
CA LEU A 40 -3.29 -6.27 4.81
C LEU A 40 -2.49 -6.31 3.49
N LEU A 41 -2.90 -7.13 2.51
CA LEU A 41 -2.27 -7.13 1.20
C LEU A 41 -2.55 -5.81 0.49
N LEU A 42 -3.81 -5.37 0.49
CA LEU A 42 -4.21 -4.09 -0.09
C LEU A 42 -3.45 -2.94 0.57
N ALA A 43 -3.39 -2.89 1.90
CA ALA A 43 -2.65 -1.85 2.62
C ALA A 43 -1.16 -1.80 2.22
N VAL A 44 -0.52 -2.96 2.06
CA VAL A 44 0.88 -3.04 1.60
C VAL A 44 1.00 -2.56 0.14
N ILE A 45 0.10 -2.94 -0.76
CA ILE A 45 0.11 -2.48 -2.16
C ILE A 45 -0.07 -0.96 -2.22
N HIS A 46 -1.03 -0.40 -1.50
CA HIS A 46 -1.24 1.04 -1.40
C HIS A 46 0.04 1.76 -0.92
N ALA A 47 0.69 1.22 0.11
CA ALA A 47 1.93 1.79 0.62
C ALA A 47 3.08 1.70 -0.41
N VAL A 48 3.22 0.58 -1.12
CA VAL A 48 4.25 0.43 -2.16
C VAL A 48 4.02 1.41 -3.30
N VAL A 49 2.79 1.52 -3.80
CA VAL A 49 2.44 2.48 -4.86
C VAL A 49 2.76 3.91 -4.42
N PHE A 50 2.44 4.26 -3.18
CA PHE A 50 2.79 5.57 -2.65
C PHE A 50 4.30 5.77 -2.58
N PHE A 51 5.07 4.83 -2.01
CA PHE A 51 6.52 4.97 -1.84
C PHE A 51 7.31 4.99 -3.15
N ASP A 52 6.94 4.17 -4.12
CA ASP A 52 7.68 4.00 -5.38
C ASP A 52 7.14 4.88 -6.52
N GLY A 53 5.88 5.29 -6.44
CA GLY A 53 5.22 6.07 -7.47
C GLY A 53 5.16 7.58 -7.19
N SER A 54 5.43 8.03 -5.97
CA SER A 54 5.38 9.46 -5.65
C SER A 54 6.67 10.18 -6.00
N ASP A 55 6.55 11.44 -6.37
CA ASP A 55 7.69 12.29 -6.71
C ASP A 55 8.62 12.55 -5.52
N VAL A 56 9.87 12.87 -5.82
CA VAL A 56 10.95 13.15 -4.84
C VAL A 56 10.64 14.36 -3.93
N GLU A 57 9.70 15.22 -4.36
CA GLU A 57 9.21 16.36 -3.59
C GLU A 57 8.20 15.93 -2.51
N VAL A 58 7.56 14.78 -2.67
CA VAL A 58 6.60 14.18 -1.73
C VAL A 58 7.30 13.20 -0.79
N ILE A 59 8.19 12.37 -1.32
CA ILE A 59 8.87 11.30 -0.57
C ILE A 59 10.38 11.37 -0.77
N ASN A 60 11.13 11.16 0.31
CA ASN A 60 12.57 10.96 0.21
C ASN A 60 12.90 9.56 -0.33
N ASP A 61 13.48 9.48 -1.53
CA ASP A 61 13.81 8.21 -2.21
C ASP A 61 14.63 7.24 -1.36
N ALA A 62 15.63 7.74 -0.61
CA ALA A 62 16.49 6.85 0.19
C ALA A 62 15.71 6.21 1.35
N ALA A 63 14.85 6.98 2.00
CA ALA A 63 13.98 6.46 3.06
C ALA A 63 12.90 5.52 2.51
N ALA A 64 12.32 5.84 1.34
CA ALA A 64 11.35 4.98 0.66
C ALA A 64 11.94 3.62 0.31
N ASN A 65 13.11 3.62 -0.34
CA ASN A 65 13.82 2.41 -0.72
C ASN A 65 14.14 1.51 0.49
N GLU A 66 14.57 2.12 1.60
CA GLU A 66 14.81 1.37 2.85
C GLU A 66 13.52 0.74 3.38
N ALA A 67 12.39 1.47 3.38
CA ALA A 67 11.09 0.94 3.80
C ALA A 67 10.61 -0.21 2.88
N LEU A 68 10.73 -0.04 1.56
CA LEU A 68 10.38 -1.05 0.57
C LEU A 68 11.22 -2.33 0.72
N ASN A 69 12.51 -2.21 1.07
CA ASN A 69 13.36 -3.35 1.39
C ASN A 69 12.85 -4.14 2.61
N TYR A 70 12.33 -3.46 3.64
CA TYR A 70 11.68 -4.15 4.76
C TYR A 70 10.39 -4.83 4.34
N PHE A 71 9.56 -4.19 3.51
CA PHE A 71 8.34 -4.83 2.97
C PHE A 71 8.70 -6.10 2.20
N ALA A 72 9.68 -6.05 1.31
CA ALA A 72 10.18 -7.24 0.61
C ALA A 72 10.64 -8.32 1.59
N THR A 73 11.44 -7.96 2.59
CA THR A 73 11.93 -8.89 3.62
C THR A 73 10.78 -9.59 4.35
N TYR A 74 9.70 -8.89 4.70
CA TYR A 74 8.56 -9.47 5.39
C TYR A 74 7.66 -10.29 4.46
N LEU A 75 7.37 -9.80 3.27
CA LEU A 75 6.58 -10.53 2.26
C LEU A 75 7.28 -11.84 1.85
N GLN A 76 8.61 -11.85 1.79
CA GLN A 76 9.40 -13.04 1.54
C GLN A 76 9.28 -14.11 2.64
N ARG A 77 8.70 -13.82 3.80
CA ARG A 77 8.43 -14.81 4.87
C ARG A 77 7.12 -15.57 4.66
N LEU A 78 6.26 -15.13 3.74
CA LEU A 78 4.99 -15.81 3.45
C LEU A 78 5.25 -17.24 2.95
N ARG A 79 4.60 -18.23 3.57
CA ARG A 79 4.73 -19.65 3.23
C ARG A 79 3.38 -20.34 3.36
N GLY A 80 3.27 -21.54 2.79
CA GLY A 80 2.11 -22.41 2.99
C GLY A 80 0.79 -21.74 2.60
N PRO A 81 -0.27 -21.85 3.43
CA PRO A 81 -1.58 -21.27 3.15
C PRO A 81 -1.57 -19.76 2.91
N ASP A 82 -0.76 -19.00 3.65
CA ASP A 82 -0.71 -17.54 3.50
C ASP A 82 -0.14 -17.14 2.14
N LEU A 83 0.90 -17.85 1.67
CA LEU A 83 1.46 -17.61 0.34
C LEU A 83 0.49 -17.98 -0.78
N MET A 84 -0.27 -19.08 -0.61
CA MET A 84 -1.30 -19.47 -1.57
C MET A 84 -2.41 -18.41 -1.62
N ARG A 85 -2.88 -17.96 -0.46
CA ARG A 85 -3.92 -16.94 -0.36
C ARG A 85 -3.51 -15.63 -1.05
N ILE A 86 -2.30 -15.14 -0.79
CA ILE A 86 -1.81 -13.90 -1.38
C ILE A 86 -1.69 -14.01 -2.92
N ARG A 87 -1.37 -15.19 -3.46
CA ARG A 87 -1.36 -15.39 -4.92
C ARG A 87 -2.77 -15.32 -5.52
N GLU A 88 -3.73 -16.00 -4.91
CA GLU A 88 -5.13 -15.96 -5.34
C GLU A 88 -5.70 -14.53 -5.27
N ASP A 89 -5.38 -13.81 -4.20
CA ASP A 89 -5.78 -12.42 -3.99
C ASP A 89 -5.15 -11.49 -5.06
N MET A 90 -3.88 -11.68 -5.40
CA MET A 90 -3.24 -10.93 -6.50
C MET A 90 -3.87 -11.26 -7.86
N ASP A 91 -4.20 -12.52 -8.13
CA ASP A 91 -4.88 -12.92 -9.37
C ASP A 91 -6.27 -12.29 -9.47
N CYS A 92 -7.02 -12.24 -8.36
CA CYS A 92 -8.30 -11.55 -8.27
C CYS A 92 -8.16 -10.05 -8.56
N LEU A 93 -7.19 -9.38 -7.94
CA LEU A 93 -6.93 -7.96 -8.16
C LEU A 93 -6.55 -7.66 -9.61
N ILE A 94 -5.71 -8.49 -10.21
CA ILE A 94 -5.32 -8.35 -11.64
C ILE A 94 -6.52 -8.57 -12.55
N ALA A 95 -7.40 -9.53 -12.26
CA ALA A 95 -8.61 -9.74 -13.04
C ALA A 95 -9.55 -8.53 -12.95
N PHE A 96 -9.71 -7.97 -11.75
CA PHE A 96 -10.50 -6.76 -11.51
C PHE A 96 -9.93 -5.55 -12.27
N GLY A 97 -8.63 -5.26 -12.15
CA GLY A 97 -7.99 -4.14 -12.85
C GLY A 97 -8.11 -4.24 -14.38
N LYS A 98 -8.08 -5.46 -14.94
CA LYS A 98 -8.36 -5.68 -16.38
C LYS A 98 -9.80 -5.35 -16.75
N GLN A 99 -10.76 -5.69 -15.90
CA GLN A 99 -12.18 -5.41 -16.13
C GLN A 99 -12.48 -3.91 -16.08
N GLU A 100 -11.86 -3.21 -15.13
CA GLU A 100 -11.98 -1.75 -14.97
C GLU A 100 -11.16 -0.97 -16.01
N GLY A 101 -10.32 -1.65 -16.80
CA GLY A 101 -9.54 -1.04 -17.88
C GLY A 101 -8.38 -0.18 -17.37
N TRP A 102 -7.73 -0.60 -16.27
CA TRP A 102 -6.61 0.12 -15.69
C TRP A 102 -5.43 0.31 -16.65
N PRO A 103 -4.64 1.38 -16.50
CA PRO A 103 -3.46 1.64 -17.32
C PRO A 103 -2.50 0.47 -17.38
N LYS A 104 -1.79 0.34 -18.51
CA LYS A 104 -0.84 -0.75 -18.73
C LYS A 104 0.28 -0.79 -17.68
N GLU A 105 0.72 0.37 -17.22
CA GLU A 105 1.79 0.51 -16.24
C GLU A 105 1.36 -0.07 -14.88
N GLU A 106 0.18 0.31 -14.38
CA GLU A 106 -0.42 -0.28 -13.17
C GLU A 106 -0.60 -1.80 -13.32
N MET A 107 -1.09 -2.25 -14.48
CA MET A 107 -1.26 -3.68 -14.74
C MET A 107 0.07 -4.44 -14.78
N GLN A 108 1.14 -3.82 -15.26
CA GLN A 108 2.49 -4.40 -15.26
C GLN A 108 3.04 -4.49 -13.84
N PHE A 109 2.90 -3.44 -13.04
CA PHE A 109 3.26 -3.43 -11.63
C PHE A 109 2.58 -4.58 -10.87
N LEU A 110 1.26 -4.74 -10.98
CA LEU A 110 0.53 -5.79 -10.26
C LEU A 110 0.96 -7.21 -10.68
N GLN A 111 1.25 -7.41 -11.97
CA GLN A 111 1.75 -8.69 -12.50
C GLN A 111 3.19 -8.98 -12.07
N GLY A 112 4.01 -7.95 -11.89
CA GLY A 112 5.39 -8.02 -11.43
C GLY A 112 5.53 -8.10 -9.90
N PHE A 113 4.55 -7.60 -9.15
CA PHE A 113 4.64 -7.30 -7.72
C PHE A 113 5.26 -8.42 -6.89
N LEU A 114 4.66 -9.62 -6.90
CA LEU A 114 5.19 -10.73 -6.09
C LEU A 114 6.60 -11.16 -6.54
N LYS A 115 6.90 -11.07 -7.83
CA LYS A 115 8.20 -11.45 -8.38
C LYS A 115 9.27 -10.44 -8.00
N GLU A 116 8.98 -9.16 -8.10
CA GLU A 116 9.88 -8.04 -7.78
C GLU A 116 10.25 -8.04 -6.29
N PHE A 117 9.27 -8.32 -5.43
CA PHE A 117 9.50 -8.46 -3.99
C PHE A 117 10.09 -9.82 -3.60
N GLY A 118 10.35 -10.74 -4.56
CA GLY A 118 10.95 -12.06 -4.31
C GLY A 118 10.04 -13.05 -3.57
N VAL A 119 8.73 -12.83 -3.57
CA VAL A 119 7.76 -13.60 -2.80
C VAL A 119 7.57 -14.99 -3.41
N GLY A 120 7.69 -16.02 -2.57
CA GLY A 120 7.58 -17.42 -3.00
C GLY A 120 8.79 -17.95 -3.79
N GLN A 121 9.87 -17.18 -3.90
CA GLN A 121 11.18 -17.66 -4.34
C GLN A 121 11.89 -18.28 -3.14
N GLY A 122 11.50 -19.50 -2.77
CA GLY A 122 12.23 -20.25 -1.76
C GLY A 122 13.69 -20.43 -2.17
N LYS A 123 14.64 -20.18 -1.27
CA LYS A 123 16.01 -20.68 -1.45
C LYS A 123 15.90 -22.17 -1.74
N VAL A 124 16.37 -22.61 -2.90
CA VAL A 124 16.81 -23.99 -3.06
C VAL A 124 17.91 -24.14 -2.03
N GLN A 125 17.57 -24.72 -0.89
CA GLN A 125 18.53 -25.09 0.14
C GLN A 125 19.41 -26.15 -0.51
N GLN A 126 20.55 -25.72 -1.05
CA GLN A 126 21.66 -26.63 -1.31
C GLN A 126 22.14 -27.07 0.07
N ASP A 127 21.49 -28.11 0.59
CA ASP A 127 22.11 -28.98 1.58
C ASP A 127 23.31 -29.62 0.87
N VAL A 128 24.47 -28.97 1.02
CA VAL A 128 25.74 -29.60 0.75
C VAL A 128 25.91 -30.67 1.84
N LEU A 129 25.86 -31.91 1.38
CA LEU A 129 26.13 -33.16 2.09
C LEU A 129 27.36 -33.09 2.99
#